data_AF-A0A9P1PV03-F1
#
_entry.id   AF-A0A9P1PV03-F1
#
_cell.length_a   1.000
_cell.length_b   1.000
_cell.length_c   1.000
_cell.angle_alpha   90.00
_cell.angle_beta   90.00
_cell.angle_gamma   90.00
#
_symmetry.space_group_name_H-M   'P 1'
#
loop_
_entity.id
_entity.type
_entity.pdbx_description
1 polymer ?
#
loop_
_entity_poly.entity_id
_entity_poly.type
_entity_poly.pdbx_seq_one_letter_code
_entity_poly.pdbx_strand_id
1 'polypeptide(L)'
;MDDKSIEMLLSEKKFISKRDIEFIRKQAIGNNSTFDVVIGKLKKLFLVMTLLKVLFLLIGLAIFILGDFLDFISYSVALTFGLIVMYFIAPMLLGAKLFFVSLKE
;
A
#
# COMPACT_ATOMS: atom_id res chain seq x y z
N MET A 1 4.42 20.55 8.44
CA MET A 1 3.12 21.25 8.53
C MET A 1 2.45 20.84 9.82
N ASP A 2 1.46 21.58 10.32
CA ASP A 2 0.63 21.08 11.41
C ASP A 2 -0.36 20.02 10.90
N ASP A 3 -0.77 19.09 11.75
CA ASP A 3 -1.68 17.99 11.38
C ASP A 3 -3.00 18.52 10.79
N LYS A 4 -3.44 19.70 11.21
CA LYS A 4 -4.68 20.35 10.75
C LYS A 4 -4.57 20.87 9.32
N SER A 5 -3.43 21.45 8.91
CA SER A 5 -3.22 21.84 7.51
C SER A 5 -3.05 20.63 6.60
N ILE A 6 -2.42 19.55 7.08
CA ILE A 6 -2.31 18.29 6.32
C ILE A 6 -3.70 17.69 6.10
N GLU A 7 -4.55 17.70 7.12
CA GLU A 7 -5.93 17.23 7.02
C GLU A 7 -6.76 18.06 6.01
N MET A 8 -6.61 19.39 6.03
CA MET A 8 -7.24 20.28 5.04
C MET A 8 -6.75 19.98 3.62
N LEU A 9 -5.44 19.92 3.38
CA LEU A 9 -4.87 19.58 2.07
C LEU A 9 -5.35 18.22 1.57
N LEU A 10 -5.41 17.21 2.44
CA LEU A 10 -5.93 15.89 2.08
C LEU A 10 -7.41 15.94 1.71
N SER A 11 -8.21 16.76 2.42
CA SER A 11 -9.65 16.92 2.15
C SER A 11 -9.96 17.61 0.81
N GLU A 12 -9.05 18.45 0.32
CA GLU A 12 -9.17 19.13 -0.98
C GLU A 12 -8.86 18.21 -2.16
N LYS A 13 -8.17 17.09 -1.94
CA LYS A 13 -7.77 16.17 -3.00
C LYS A 13 -8.92 15.23 -3.33
N LYS A 14 -9.40 15.28 -4.58
CA LYS A 14 -10.51 14.43 -5.10
C LYS A 14 -10.33 12.92 -4.88
N PHE A 15 -9.10 12.44 -4.70
CA PHE A 15 -8.79 11.00 -4.55
C PHE A 15 -8.82 10.50 -3.10
N ILE A 16 -8.84 11.40 -2.11
CA ILE A 16 -8.83 11.06 -0.69
C ILE A 16 -10.26 11.19 -0.15
N SER A 17 -10.81 10.11 0.39
CA SER A 17 -12.13 10.13 1.00
C SER A 17 -12.06 10.50 2.50
N LYS A 18 -13.18 10.95 3.08
CA LYS A 18 -13.29 11.19 4.53
C LYS A 18 -12.91 9.95 5.37
N ARG A 19 -13.21 8.74 4.86
CA ARG A 19 -12.82 7.48 5.50
C ARG A 19 -11.31 7.27 5.52
N ASP A 20 -10.62 7.69 4.46
CA ASP A 20 -9.16 7.58 4.37
C ASP A 20 -8.49 8.53 5.38
N ILE A 21 -9.00 9.74 5.52
CA ILE A 21 -8.53 10.73 6.51
C ILE A 21 -8.77 10.23 7.93
N GLU A 22 -9.95 9.68 8.21
CA GLU A 22 -10.28 9.15 9.53
C GLU A 22 -9.40 7.93 9.88
N PHE A 23 -9.05 7.10 8.90
CA PHE A 23 -8.09 6.01 9.09
C PHE A 23 -6.70 6.54 9.48
N ILE A 24 -6.19 7.56 8.77
CA ILE A 24 -4.91 8.21 9.10
C ILE A 24 -4.97 8.81 10.52
N ARG A 25 -6.07 9.49 10.86
CA ARG A 25 -6.28 10.06 12.20
C ARG A 25 -6.27 8.98 13.29
N LYS A 26 -7.00 7.88 13.10
CA LYS A 26 -7.01 6.76 14.06
C LYS A 26 -5.64 6.13 14.22
N GLN A 27 -4.89 6.00 13.13
CA GLN A 27 -3.53 5.45 13.16
C GLN A 27 -2.52 6.42 13.79
N ALA A 28 -2.72 7.73 13.63
CA ALA A 28 -1.94 8.78 14.29
C ALA A 28 -2.15 8.79 15.80
N ILE A 29 -3.42 8.79 16.24
CA ILE A 29 -3.80 8.72 17.65
C ILE A 29 -3.31 7.41 18.29
N GLY A 30 -3.56 6.27 17.64
CA GLY A 30 -3.19 4.95 18.16
C GLY A 30 -1.68 4.74 18.29
N ASN A 31 -0.86 5.42 17.48
CA ASN A 31 0.60 5.34 17.53
C ASN A 31 1.27 6.54 18.21
N ASN A 32 0.49 7.46 18.80
CA ASN A 32 0.97 8.74 19.35
C ASN A 32 1.96 9.46 18.42
N SER A 33 1.56 9.62 17.15
CA SER A 33 2.42 10.13 16.08
C SER A 33 1.69 11.14 15.22
N THR A 34 2.42 12.08 14.62
CA THR A 34 1.90 13.11 13.71
C THR A 34 1.43 12.50 12.38
N PHE A 35 0.54 13.20 11.67
CA PHE A 35 0.02 12.76 10.36
C PHE A 35 1.13 12.52 9.35
N ASP A 36 2.14 13.39 9.30
CA ASP A 36 3.28 13.25 8.38
C ASP A 36 4.00 11.91 8.53
N VAL A 37 4.21 11.47 9.78
CA VAL A 37 4.87 10.18 10.08
C VAL A 37 4.00 9.02 9.66
N VAL A 38 2.69 9.08 9.91
CA VAL A 38 1.74 8.03 9.50
C VAL A 38 1.66 7.92 7.99
N ILE A 39 1.56 9.05 7.29
CA ILE A 39 1.54 9.11 5.83
C ILE A 39 2.85 8.57 5.26
N GLY A 40 3.99 8.95 5.83
CA GLY A 40 5.30 8.42 5.45
C GLY A 40 5.40 6.90 5.62
N LYS A 41 4.90 6.36 6.73
CA LYS A 41 4.81 4.91 6.97
C LYS A 41 3.92 4.21 5.95
N LEU A 42 2.76 4.78 5.63
CA LEU A 42 1.83 4.23 4.63
C LEU A 42 2.43 4.23 3.23
N LYS A 43 3.13 5.31 2.84
CA LYS A 43 3.90 5.38 1.58
C LYS A 43 4.99 4.31 1.53
N LYS A 44 5.75 4.15 2.62
CA LYS A 44 6.82 3.14 2.72
C LYS A 44 6.25 1.72 2.63
N LEU A 45 5.14 1.44 3.32
CA LEU A 45 4.44 0.15 3.24
C LEU A 45 3.97 -0.15 1.82
N PHE A 46 3.39 0.84 1.13
CA PHE A 46 3.01 0.69 -0.27
C PHE A 46 4.21 0.36 -1.17
N LEU A 47 5.34 1.04 -0.99
CA LEU A 47 6.56 0.79 -1.74
C LEU A 47 7.11 -0.61 -1.48
N VAL A 48 7.20 -1.04 -0.21
CA VAL A 48 7.65 -2.38 0.19
C VAL A 48 6.74 -3.46 -0.40
N MET A 49 5.42 -3.28 -0.33
CA MET A 49 4.48 -4.22 -0.92
C MET A 49 4.57 -4.28 -2.44
N THR A 50 4.86 -3.14 -3.09
CA THR A 50 5.07 -3.10 -4.55
C THR A 50 6.34 -3.86 -4.94
N LEU A 51 7.45 -3.65 -4.22
CA LEU A 51 8.68 -4.41 -4.40
C LEU A 51 8.47 -5.91 -4.19
N LEU A 52 7.68 -6.30 -3.19
CA LEU A 52 7.36 -7.69 -2.91
C LEU A 52 6.57 -8.34 -4.06
N LYS A 53 5.62 -7.63 -4.67
CA LYS A 53 4.89 -8.11 -5.86
C LYS A 53 5.83 -8.32 -7.06
N VAL A 54 6.77 -7.40 -7.27
CA VAL A 54 7.80 -7.54 -8.32
C VAL A 54 8.68 -8.76 -8.05
N LEU A 55 9.11 -8.97 -6.81
CA LEU A 55 9.89 -10.14 -6.42
C LEU A 55 9.12 -11.44 -6.72
N PHE A 56 7.84 -11.52 -6.37
CA PHE A 56 7.03 -12.68 -6.70
C PHE A 56 6.87 -12.88 -8.21
N LEU A 57 6.71 -11.82 -8.99
CA LEU A 57 6.70 -11.95 -10.46
C LEU A 57 8.01 -12.53 -11.00
N LEU A 58 9.16 -12.12 -10.45
CA LEU A 58 10.47 -12.67 -10.84
C LEU A 58 10.60 -14.15 -10.47
N ILE A 59 10.13 -14.54 -9.29
CA ILE A 59 10.10 -15.95 -8.87
C ILE A 59 9.20 -16.77 -9.80
N GLY A 60 8.01 -16.25 -10.12
CA GLY A 60 7.09 -16.89 -11.07
C GLY A 60 7.71 -17.06 -12.46
N LEU A 61 8.44 -16.04 -12.94
CA LEU A 61 9.16 -16.10 -14.21
C LEU A 61 10.28 -17.15 -14.18
N ALA A 62 11.03 -17.23 -13.08
CA ALA A 62 12.07 -18.25 -12.91
C ALA A 62 11.47 -19.67 -12.91
N ILE A 63 10.36 -19.89 -12.19
CA ILE A 63 9.65 -21.17 -12.17
C ILE A 63 9.10 -21.51 -13.57
N PHE A 64 8.61 -20.52 -14.30
CA PHE A 64 8.12 -20.72 -15.67
C PHE A 64 9.22 -21.16 -16.65
N ILE A 65 10.45 -20.65 -16.48
CA ILE A 65 11.58 -20.97 -17.36
C ILE A 65 12.29 -22.27 -16.95
N LEU A 66 12.43 -22.52 -15.64
CA LEU A 66 13.29 -23.57 -15.09
C LEU A 66 12.52 -24.76 -14.53
N GLY A 67 11.24 -24.59 -14.20
CA GLY A 67 10.43 -25.59 -13.49
C GLY A 67 9.45 -26.33 -14.38
N ASP A 68 8.80 -27.34 -13.79
CA ASP A 68 7.75 -28.09 -14.45
C ASP A 68 6.43 -27.30 -14.51
N PHE A 69 5.58 -27.66 -15.47
CA PHE A 69 4.28 -27.01 -15.65
C PHE A 69 3.40 -27.08 -14.38
N LEU A 70 3.53 -28.18 -13.61
CA LEU A 70 2.80 -28.37 -12.36
C LEU A 70 3.26 -27.40 -11.25
N ASP A 71 4.56 -27.10 -11.19
CA ASP A 71 5.14 -26.16 -10.24
C ASP A 71 4.69 -24.74 -10.55
N PHE A 72 4.66 -24.39 -11.83
CA PHE A 72 4.16 -23.09 -12.28
C PHE A 72 2.67 -22.89 -11.96
N ILE A 73 1.84 -23.92 -12.18
CA ILE A 73 0.42 -23.86 -11.81
C ILE A 73 0.25 -23.68 -10.30
N SER A 74 0.93 -24.53 -9.51
CA SER A 74 0.83 -24.50 -8.05
C SER A 74 1.26 -23.14 -7.49
N TYR A 75 2.36 -22.59 -8.00
CA TYR A 75 2.83 -21.26 -7.67
C TYR A 75 1.82 -20.17 -8.04
N SER A 76 1.27 -20.22 -9.26
CA SER A 76 0.31 -19.22 -9.75
C SER A 76 -0.98 -19.19 -8.94
N VAL A 77 -1.47 -20.37 -8.51
CA VAL A 77 -2.63 -20.47 -7.62
C VAL A 77 -2.31 -19.85 -6.26
N ALA A 78 -1.19 -20.24 -5.63
CA ALA A 78 -0.77 -19.69 -4.34
C ALA A 78 -0.56 -18.17 -4.38
N LEU A 79 0.07 -17.67 -5.46
CA LEU A 79 0.27 -16.25 -5.71
C LEU A 79 -1.06 -15.50 -5.78
N THR A 80 -2.04 -16.05 -6.49
CA THR A 80 -3.36 -15.43 -6.64
C THR A 80 -4.04 -15.24 -5.29
N PHE A 81 -4.05 -16.29 -4.45
CA PHE A 81 -4.57 -16.17 -3.08
C PHE A 81 -3.77 -15.17 -2.24
N GLY A 82 -2.44 -15.19 -2.32
CA GLY A 82 -1.58 -14.25 -1.63
C GLY A 82 -1.87 -12.79 -2.01
N LEU A 83 -2.08 -12.51 -3.29
CA LEU A 83 -2.42 -11.17 -3.79
C LEU A 83 -3.81 -10.72 -3.33
N ILE A 84 -4.80 -11.61 -3.30
CA ILE A 84 -6.13 -11.32 -2.77
C ILE A 84 -6.03 -10.92 -1.29
N VAL A 85 -5.34 -11.73 -0.48
CA VAL A 85 -5.16 -11.43 0.96
C VAL A 85 -4.44 -10.09 1.14
N MET A 86 -3.36 -9.85 0.37
CA MET A 86 -2.64 -8.58 0.43
C MET A 86 -3.51 -7.38 0.01
N TYR A 87 -4.45 -7.54 -0.93
CA TYR A 87 -5.35 -6.47 -1.36
C TYR A 87 -6.38 -6.09 -0.28
N PHE A 88 -6.94 -7.08 0.43
CA PHE A 88 -7.88 -6.84 1.52
C PHE A 88 -7.23 -6.25 2.77
N ILE A 89 -5.92 -6.43 2.95
CA ILE A 89 -5.14 -5.71 3.95
C ILE A 89 -5.05 -4.24 3.50
N ALA A 90 -6.06 -3.48 3.94
CA ALA A 90 -6.39 -2.09 3.64
C ALA A 90 -5.27 -1.03 3.51
N PRO A 91 -4.07 -1.13 4.14
CA PRO A 91 -3.04 -0.09 3.97
C PRO A 91 -2.51 0.11 2.54
N MET A 92 -2.71 -0.83 1.61
CA MET A 92 -2.08 -0.73 0.28
C MET A 92 -2.77 0.32 -0.63
N LEU A 93 -4.10 0.34 -0.65
CA LEU A 93 -4.89 1.26 -1.48
C LEU A 93 -4.74 2.72 -1.02
N LEU A 94 -4.71 2.91 0.30
CA LEU A 94 -4.55 4.21 0.93
C LEU A 94 -3.10 4.73 0.78
N GLY A 95 -2.10 3.85 0.92
CA GLY A 95 -0.70 4.17 0.63
C GLY A 95 -0.48 4.57 -0.84
N ALA A 96 -1.13 3.91 -1.79
CA ALA A 96 -1.08 4.26 -3.21
C ALA A 96 -1.65 5.67 -3.46
N LYS A 97 -2.85 5.96 -2.95
CA LYS A 97 -3.49 7.29 -3.07
C LYS A 97 -2.59 8.38 -2.49
N LEU A 98 -2.02 8.14 -1.31
CA LEU A 98 -1.11 9.09 -0.66
C LEU A 98 0.20 9.26 -1.45
N PHE A 99 0.68 8.24 -2.16
CA PHE A 99 1.87 8.32 -3.00
C PHE A 99 1.67 9.24 -4.21
N PHE A 100 0.49 9.21 -4.83
CA PHE A 100 0.14 10.08 -5.96
C PHE A 100 -0.31 11.48 -5.54
N VAL A 101 -0.74 11.65 -4.29
CA VAL A 101 -1.02 12.97 -3.72
C VAL A 101 0.29 13.59 -3.24
N SER A 102 0.80 14.57 -4.01
CA SER A 102 1.84 15.45 -3.51
C SER A 102 1.30 16.26 -2.33
N LEU A 103 1.92 16.07 -1.17
CA LEU A 103 1.78 16.93 0.01
C LEU A 103 2.82 18.05 0.01
N LYS A 104 3.60 18.18 -1.07
CA LYS A 104 4.45 19.35 -1.29
C LYS A 104 3.57 20.47 -1.83
N GLU A 105 3.53 21.58 -1.08
CA GLU A 105 3.36 22.93 -1.64
C GLU A 105 4.33 23.15 -2.80
#